data_AF-A0A4D6LVA7-F1
#
_entry.id   AF-A0A4D6LVA7-F1
#
_cell.length_a   1.000
_cell.length_b   1.000
_cell.length_c   1.000
_cell.angle_alpha   90.00
_cell.angle_beta   90.00
_cell.angle_gamma   90.00
#
_symmetry.space_group_name_H-M   'P 1'
#
loop_
_entity.id
_entity.type
_entity.pdbx_description
1 polymer ?
#
loop_
_entity_poly.entity_id
_entity_poly.type
_entity_poly.pdbx_seq_one_letter_code
_entity_poly.pdbx_strand_id
1 'polypeptide(L)'
;MAAPSESSLISKLQSSDSSGIHALVSDYLRPLADLKATKKSKPDPTLIRSLAKRFLSFLNSSLSILPKRLPELSKSNDAVLLLELLRVYRLCLDCLDTVASQLASKPFSVEFQRLRFMHCLESCALFAEAEVEGLGVLERLRQPKRKGKLLPEIDKGGGGSKDLCSLIVDIAVSLVRCASAGLAKEDGDFKKIGGLNAILYSEHDLSILVRVLPPSLA
;
A
#
# COMPACT_ATOMS: atom_id res chain seq x y z
N MET A 1 26.90 16.94 -9.17
CA MET A 1 27.02 16.05 -8.00
C MET A 1 26.95 14.61 -8.49
N ALA A 2 27.77 13.70 -7.93
CA ALA A 2 27.66 12.28 -8.25
C ALA A 2 26.29 11.75 -7.79
N ALA A 3 25.68 10.85 -8.57
CA ALA A 3 24.44 10.21 -8.16
C ALA A 3 24.67 9.42 -6.85
N PRO A 4 23.75 9.48 -5.89
CA PRO A 4 23.91 8.76 -4.62
C PRO A 4 23.96 7.25 -4.89
N SER A 5 24.90 6.55 -4.23
CA SER A 5 24.98 5.10 -4.31
C SER A 5 23.83 4.44 -3.55
N GLU A 6 23.48 3.20 -3.91
CA GLU A 6 22.49 2.41 -3.17
C GLU A 6 22.79 2.35 -1.67
N SER A 7 24.04 2.04 -1.30
CA SER A 7 24.47 1.94 0.10
C SER A 7 24.31 3.26 0.85
N SER A 8 24.58 4.40 0.21
CA SER A 8 24.39 5.73 0.79
C SER A 8 22.92 6.03 1.04
N LEU A 9 22.04 5.68 0.10
CA LEU A 9 20.59 5.86 0.25
C LEU A 9 20.03 4.96 1.36
N ILE A 10 20.44 3.69 1.42
CA ILE A 10 20.02 2.75 2.47
C ILE A 10 20.47 3.25 3.86
N SER A 11 21.73 3.70 3.99
CA SER A 11 22.23 4.27 5.24
C SER A 11 21.41 5.51 5.65
N LYS A 12 21.07 6.38 4.69
CA LYS A 12 20.24 7.56 4.96
C LYS A 12 18.79 7.20 5.31
N LEU A 13 18.24 6.10 4.80
CA LEU A 13 16.95 5.57 5.24
C LEU A 13 16.97 5.01 6.67
N GLN A 14 18.13 4.79 7.25
CA GLN A 14 18.29 4.35 8.64
C GLN A 14 18.67 5.50 9.59
N SER A 15 19.28 6.57 9.08
CA SER A 15 19.75 7.71 9.89
C SER A 15 18.62 8.61 10.36
N SER A 16 18.75 9.23 11.54
CA SER A 16 17.78 10.23 12.03
C SER A 16 17.81 11.56 11.26
N ASP A 17 18.94 11.89 10.62
CA ASP A 17 19.05 13.04 9.72
C ASP A 17 18.92 12.54 8.27
N SER A 18 17.70 12.55 7.74
CA SER A 18 17.43 12.17 6.36
C SER A 18 16.81 13.28 5.53
N SER A 19 16.92 14.56 5.93
CA SER A 19 16.32 15.68 5.18
C SER A 19 16.60 15.63 3.67
N GLY A 20 15.57 15.73 2.84
CA GLY A 20 15.65 15.64 1.38
C GLY A 20 15.80 14.20 0.84
N ILE A 21 15.62 13.17 1.67
CA ILE A 21 15.79 11.76 1.22
C ILE A 21 14.81 11.40 0.11
N HIS A 22 13.60 11.97 0.13
CA HIS A 22 12.61 11.70 -0.90
C HIS A 22 13.12 12.11 -2.30
N ALA A 23 13.74 13.28 -2.43
CA ALA A 23 14.29 13.74 -3.70
C ALA A 23 15.41 12.81 -4.20
N LEU A 24 16.33 12.42 -3.30
CA LEU A 24 17.44 11.52 -3.63
C LEU A 24 16.95 10.14 -4.09
N VAL A 25 15.97 9.57 -3.40
CA VAL A 25 15.40 8.26 -3.78
C VAL A 25 14.56 8.37 -5.07
N SER A 26 13.83 9.47 -5.25
CA SER A 26 13.09 9.74 -6.49
C SER A 26 14.02 9.80 -7.69
N ASP A 27 15.14 10.48 -7.57
CA ASP A 27 16.15 10.58 -8.62
C ASP A 27 16.79 9.21 -8.92
N TYR A 28 17.08 8.42 -7.88
CA TYR A 28 17.63 7.07 -8.02
C TYR A 28 16.65 6.11 -8.71
N LEU A 29 15.37 6.13 -8.33
CA LEU A 29 14.32 5.25 -8.86
C LEU A 29 13.66 5.77 -10.14
N ARG A 30 13.99 6.98 -10.59
CA ARG A 30 13.42 7.60 -11.80
C ARG A 30 13.33 6.66 -13.01
N PRO A 31 14.36 5.84 -13.33
CA PRO A 31 14.29 4.93 -14.48
C PRO A 31 13.19 3.86 -14.38
N LEU A 32 12.77 3.49 -13.16
CA LEU A 32 11.59 2.63 -12.95
C LEU A 32 10.29 3.43 -12.97
N ALA A 33 10.27 4.59 -12.31
CA ALA A 33 9.07 5.43 -12.23
C ALA A 33 8.59 5.90 -13.62
N ASP A 34 9.51 6.23 -14.52
CA ASP A 34 9.20 6.69 -15.88
C ASP A 34 8.52 5.63 -16.75
N LEU A 35 8.70 4.34 -16.43
CA LEU A 35 8.03 3.24 -17.15
C LEU A 35 6.50 3.32 -17.00
N LYS A 36 6.02 3.77 -15.84
CA LYS A 36 4.58 3.92 -15.54
C LYS A 36 3.98 5.15 -16.24
N ALA A 37 4.79 6.18 -16.50
CA ALA A 37 4.34 7.44 -17.13
C ALA A 37 4.21 7.34 -18.66
N THR A 38 4.84 6.35 -19.29
CA THR A 38 4.88 6.23 -20.76
C THR A 38 3.56 5.65 -21.31
N LYS A 39 2.59 6.53 -21.57
CA LYS A 39 1.26 6.17 -22.12
C LYS A 39 1.28 5.64 -23.57
N LYS A 40 2.41 5.70 -24.28
CA LYS A 40 2.48 5.51 -25.74
C LYS A 40 2.94 4.12 -26.20
N SER A 41 3.50 3.29 -25.33
CA SER A 41 3.85 1.90 -25.65
C SER A 41 4.01 1.07 -24.38
N LYS A 42 3.57 -0.19 -24.39
CA LYS A 42 3.89 -1.13 -23.31
C LYS A 42 5.42 -1.18 -23.16
N PRO A 43 5.98 -1.01 -21.96
CA PRO A 43 7.43 -1.05 -21.78
C PRO A 43 7.97 -2.43 -22.17
N ASP A 44 9.16 -2.45 -22.79
CA ASP A 44 9.82 -3.68 -23.19
C ASP A 44 10.06 -4.58 -21.96
N PRO A 45 9.57 -5.84 -21.94
CA PRO A 45 9.77 -6.74 -20.81
C PRO A 45 11.25 -7.01 -20.49
N THR A 46 12.15 -6.91 -21.47
CA THR A 46 13.60 -7.05 -21.24
C THR A 46 14.16 -5.86 -20.46
N LEU A 47 13.68 -4.64 -20.74
CA LEU A 47 14.01 -3.42 -20.01
C LEU A 47 13.44 -3.48 -18.59
N ILE A 48 12.19 -3.90 -18.41
CA ILE A 48 11.60 -4.08 -17.07
C ILE A 48 12.43 -5.07 -16.26
N ARG A 49 12.85 -6.19 -16.86
CA ARG A 49 13.67 -7.21 -16.18
C ARG A 49 15.06 -6.70 -15.82
N SER A 50 15.72 -5.93 -16.69
CA SER A 50 17.05 -5.38 -16.41
C SER A 50 17.00 -4.35 -15.28
N LEU A 51 15.97 -3.49 -15.28
CA LEU A 51 15.73 -2.52 -14.21
C LEU A 51 15.33 -3.20 -12.91
N ALA A 52 14.49 -4.24 -12.96
CA ALA A 52 14.15 -5.05 -11.79
C ALA A 52 15.42 -5.61 -11.15
N LYS A 53 16.30 -6.26 -11.92
CA LYS A 53 17.58 -6.78 -11.40
C LYS A 53 18.44 -5.70 -10.76
N ARG A 54 18.47 -4.50 -11.34
CA ARG A 54 19.26 -3.39 -10.82
C ARG A 54 18.75 -2.85 -9.48
N PHE A 55 17.43 -2.74 -9.33
CA PHE A 55 16.84 -2.01 -8.21
C PHE A 55 16.19 -2.88 -7.13
N LEU A 56 16.02 -4.18 -7.37
CA LEU A 56 15.31 -5.07 -6.43
C LEU A 56 15.98 -5.13 -5.05
N SER A 57 17.32 -5.07 -5.00
CA SER A 57 18.07 -5.00 -3.73
C SER A 57 17.67 -3.78 -2.91
N PHE A 58 17.71 -2.59 -3.54
CA PHE A 58 17.28 -1.34 -2.92
C PHE A 58 15.81 -1.37 -2.48
N LEU A 59 14.90 -1.85 -3.33
CA LEU A 59 13.48 -1.94 -3.02
C LEU A 59 13.24 -2.84 -1.81
N ASN A 60 13.80 -4.06 -1.81
CA ASN A 60 13.65 -5.00 -0.70
C ASN A 60 14.24 -4.45 0.61
N SER A 61 15.41 -3.81 0.55
CA SER A 61 16.03 -3.18 1.70
C SER A 61 15.16 -2.06 2.26
N SER A 62 14.65 -1.17 1.40
CA SER A 62 13.77 -0.07 1.79
C SER A 62 12.46 -0.57 2.41
N LEU A 63 11.81 -1.57 1.80
CA LEU A 63 10.58 -2.19 2.29
C LEU A 63 10.77 -2.99 3.60
N SER A 64 12.01 -3.34 3.95
CA SER A 64 12.36 -3.94 5.24
C SER A 64 12.58 -2.89 6.34
N ILE A 65 13.18 -1.74 5.98
CA ILE A 65 13.56 -0.66 6.90
C ILE A 65 12.35 0.21 7.27
N LEU A 66 11.64 0.72 6.26
CA LEU A 66 10.60 1.76 6.43
C LEU A 66 9.49 1.34 7.40
N PRO A 67 8.94 0.12 7.35
CA PRO A 67 7.85 -0.26 8.25
C PRO A 67 8.24 -0.31 9.72
N LYS A 68 9.54 -0.50 10.02
CA LYS A 68 10.06 -0.51 11.39
C LYS A 68 10.29 0.91 11.89
N ARG A 69 10.81 1.77 11.01
CA ARG A 69 11.20 3.14 11.35
C ARG A 69 10.02 4.11 11.47
N LEU A 70 9.00 3.96 10.63
CA LEU A 70 7.88 4.92 10.58
C LEU A 70 7.09 5.03 11.90
N PRO A 71 6.71 3.92 12.58
CA PRO A 71 5.99 4.00 13.85
C PRO A 71 6.81 4.58 15.01
N GLU A 72 8.14 4.48 14.94
CA GLU A 72 9.04 5.12 15.91
C GLU A 72 9.12 6.62 15.64
N LEU A 73 9.22 7.00 14.37
CA LEU A 73 9.34 8.39 13.96
C LEU A 73 8.05 9.18 14.17
N SER A 74 6.87 8.54 14.07
CA SER A 74 5.58 9.18 14.35
C SER A 74 5.41 9.63 15.81
N LYS A 75 6.21 9.05 16.72
CA LYS A 75 6.27 9.48 18.14
C LYS A 75 7.26 10.62 18.37
N SER A 76 8.05 10.96 17.36
CA SER A 76 8.98 12.08 17.39
C SER A 76 8.30 13.34 16.83
N ASN A 77 8.85 14.52 17.11
CA ASN A 77 8.33 15.79 16.58
C ASN A 77 8.80 16.10 15.15
N ASP A 78 9.39 15.13 14.43
CA ASP A 78 9.89 15.33 13.07
C ASP A 78 8.87 14.93 12.00
N ALA A 79 7.81 15.74 11.88
CA ALA A 79 6.75 15.53 10.90
C ALA A 79 7.24 15.63 9.45
N VAL A 80 8.27 16.45 9.19
CA VAL A 80 8.83 16.63 7.84
C VAL A 80 9.48 15.34 7.38
N LEU A 81 10.37 14.78 8.20
CA LEU A 81 11.04 13.52 7.89
C LEU A 81 10.06 12.36 7.79
N LEU A 82 9.03 12.32 8.65
CA LEU A 82 7.97 11.32 8.57
C LEU A 82 7.29 11.33 7.20
N LEU A 83 6.87 12.51 6.73
CA LEU A 83 6.24 12.66 5.42
C LEU A 83 7.19 12.29 4.28
N GLU A 84 8.48 12.62 4.37
CA GLU A 84 9.45 12.20 3.36
C GLU A 84 9.58 10.68 3.27
N LEU A 85 9.69 9.99 4.41
CA LEU A 85 9.82 8.52 4.44
C LEU A 85 8.55 7.82 3.97
N LEU A 86 7.37 8.36 4.30
CA LEU A 86 6.09 7.84 3.79
C LEU A 86 6.02 7.95 2.26
N ARG A 87 6.47 9.08 1.70
CA ARG A 87 6.54 9.25 0.23
C ARG A 87 7.55 8.29 -0.39
N VAL A 88 8.70 8.07 0.24
CA VAL A 88 9.67 7.06 -0.21
C VAL A 88 9.05 5.66 -0.19
N TYR A 89 8.33 5.30 0.87
CA TYR A 89 7.68 3.98 0.95
C TYR A 89 6.67 3.80 -0.20
N ARG A 90 5.78 4.78 -0.41
CA ARG A 90 4.82 4.73 -1.53
C ARG A 90 5.52 4.62 -2.88
N LEU A 91 6.59 5.38 -3.12
CA LEU A 91 7.36 5.31 -4.35
C LEU A 91 7.99 3.92 -4.57
N CYS A 92 8.55 3.31 -3.52
CA CYS A 92 9.09 1.96 -3.58
C CYS A 92 8.00 0.92 -3.93
N LEU A 93 6.78 1.07 -3.38
CA LEU A 93 5.65 0.20 -3.70
C LEU A 93 5.18 0.37 -5.15
N ASP A 94 5.11 1.60 -5.65
CA ASP A 94 4.77 1.89 -7.04
C ASP A 94 5.82 1.33 -8.03
N CYS A 95 7.10 1.41 -7.67
CA CYS A 95 8.18 0.79 -8.43
C CYS A 95 8.10 -0.73 -8.37
N LEU A 96 7.74 -1.30 -7.22
CA LEU A 96 7.56 -2.74 -7.07
C LEU A 96 6.42 -3.26 -7.96
N ASP A 97 5.27 -2.58 -8.00
CA ASP A 97 4.16 -2.91 -8.92
C ASP A 97 4.63 -2.98 -10.38
N THR A 98 5.47 -2.02 -10.78
CA THR A 98 5.97 -1.92 -12.15
C THR A 98 6.81 -3.14 -12.55
N VAL A 99 7.58 -3.70 -11.60
CA VAL A 99 8.46 -4.85 -11.85
C VAL A 99 7.85 -6.19 -11.43
N ALA A 100 6.73 -6.20 -10.70
CA ALA A 100 6.16 -7.40 -10.08
C ALA A 100 5.88 -8.51 -11.09
N SER A 101 5.41 -8.17 -12.29
CA SER A 101 5.16 -9.15 -13.37
C SER A 101 6.42 -9.91 -13.84
N GLN A 102 7.62 -9.37 -13.58
CA GLN A 102 8.90 -9.98 -13.91
C GLN A 102 9.52 -10.72 -12.72
N LEU A 103 8.91 -10.65 -11.53
CA LEU A 103 9.34 -11.37 -10.35
C LEU A 103 8.53 -12.67 -10.27
N ALA A 104 9.21 -13.79 -10.03
CA ALA A 104 8.54 -15.05 -9.67
C ALA A 104 8.10 -14.98 -8.20
N SER A 105 7.25 -14.00 -7.87
CA SER A 105 6.78 -13.76 -6.51
C SER A 105 5.49 -14.54 -6.22
N LYS A 106 5.20 -14.71 -4.93
CA LYS A 106 3.92 -15.27 -4.49
C LYS A 106 2.76 -14.39 -4.99
N PRO A 107 1.59 -14.97 -5.28
CA PRO A 107 0.39 -14.20 -5.57
C PRO A 107 0.15 -13.13 -4.50
N PHE A 108 -0.35 -11.97 -4.92
CA PHE A 108 -0.69 -10.84 -4.06
C PHE A 108 0.46 -10.26 -3.22
N SER A 109 1.73 -10.59 -3.54
CA SER A 109 2.87 -10.17 -2.73
C SER A 109 3.00 -8.65 -2.62
N VAL A 110 2.62 -7.90 -3.66
CA VAL A 110 2.71 -6.44 -3.63
C VAL A 110 1.56 -5.86 -2.82
N GLU A 111 0.37 -6.43 -2.94
CA GLU A 111 -0.80 -6.02 -2.18
C GLU A 111 -0.62 -6.25 -0.68
N PHE A 112 0.05 -7.34 -0.27
CA PHE A 112 0.47 -7.52 1.13
C PHE A 112 1.48 -6.44 1.59
N GLN A 113 2.40 -6.02 0.73
CA GLN A 113 3.30 -4.90 1.07
C GLN A 113 2.54 -3.57 1.20
N ARG A 114 1.48 -3.37 0.40
CA ARG A 114 0.60 -2.20 0.50
C ARG A 114 -0.30 -2.24 1.74
N LEU A 115 -0.81 -3.41 2.13
CA LEU A 115 -1.48 -3.60 3.42
C LEU A 115 -0.53 -3.25 4.58
N ARG A 116 0.73 -3.66 4.51
CA ARG A 116 1.73 -3.28 5.53
C ARG A 116 1.94 -1.77 5.58
N PHE A 117 1.96 -1.09 4.44
CA PHE A 117 2.03 0.37 4.38
C PHE A 117 0.78 1.05 4.96
N MET A 118 -0.42 0.51 4.69
CA MET A 118 -1.67 0.95 5.32
C MET A 118 -1.56 0.89 6.86
N HIS A 119 -1.08 -0.23 7.42
CA HIS A 119 -0.87 -0.33 8.88
C HIS A 119 0.17 0.66 9.42
N CYS A 120 1.19 1.01 8.64
CA CYS A 120 2.12 2.07 9.02
C CYS A 120 1.43 3.44 9.08
N LEU A 121 0.56 3.77 8.11
CA LEU A 121 -0.21 5.01 8.11
C LEU A 121 -1.12 5.09 9.34
N GLU A 122 -1.81 4.01 9.68
CA GLU A 122 -2.60 3.93 10.92
C GLU A 122 -1.76 4.13 12.18
N SER A 123 -0.59 3.50 12.24
CA SER A 123 0.36 3.66 13.36
C SER A 123 0.92 5.09 13.46
N CYS A 124 0.81 5.87 12.39
CA CYS A 124 1.15 7.29 12.33
C CYS A 124 -0.08 8.20 12.52
N ALA A 125 -1.25 7.65 12.87
CA ALA A 125 -2.53 8.34 12.97
C ALA A 125 -2.99 9.06 11.67
N LEU A 126 -2.48 8.62 10.52
CA LEU A 126 -2.83 9.09 9.17
C LEU A 126 -3.96 8.23 8.59
N PHE A 127 -5.11 8.23 9.28
CA PHE A 127 -6.24 7.35 8.97
C PHE A 127 -6.88 7.62 7.61
N ALA A 128 -6.94 8.89 7.17
CA ALA A 128 -7.49 9.24 5.88
C ALA A 128 -6.62 8.71 4.73
N GLU A 129 -5.30 8.81 4.87
CA GLU A 129 -4.34 8.26 3.91
C GLU A 129 -4.36 6.73 3.91
N ALA A 130 -4.52 6.10 5.08
CA ALA A 130 -4.68 4.65 5.20
C ALA A 130 -5.94 4.18 4.48
N GLU A 131 -7.06 4.89 4.65
CA GLU A 131 -8.33 4.61 3.96
C GLU A 131 -8.17 4.66 2.43
N VAL A 132 -7.58 5.73 1.91
CA VAL A 132 -7.32 5.89 0.47
C VAL A 132 -6.45 4.76 -0.07
N GLU A 133 -5.39 4.37 0.66
CA GLU A 133 -4.52 3.26 0.26
C GLU A 133 -5.28 1.94 0.25
N GLY A 134 -6.04 1.64 1.32
CA GLY A 134 -6.81 0.40 1.47
C GLY A 134 -7.87 0.23 0.39
N LEU A 135 -8.66 1.28 0.11
CA LEU A 135 -9.63 1.29 -0.99
C LEU A 135 -8.93 1.06 -2.34
N GLY A 136 -7.79 1.71 -2.58
CA GLY A 136 -7.01 1.49 -3.79
C GLY A 136 -6.47 0.06 -3.92
N VAL A 137 -6.14 -0.62 -2.81
CA VAL A 137 -5.77 -2.04 -2.85
C VAL A 137 -6.98 -2.90 -3.22
N LEU A 138 -8.14 -2.68 -2.60
CA LEU A 138 -9.36 -3.42 -2.92
C LEU A 138 -9.76 -3.25 -4.39
N GLU A 139 -9.62 -2.05 -4.95
CA GLU A 139 -9.85 -1.79 -6.37
C GLU A 139 -8.92 -2.60 -7.28
N ARG A 140 -7.63 -2.73 -6.92
CA ARG A 140 -6.68 -3.58 -7.67
C ARG A 140 -7.02 -5.06 -7.57
N LEU A 141 -7.57 -5.51 -6.44
CA LEU A 141 -8.00 -6.89 -6.24
C LEU A 141 -9.29 -7.23 -6.99
N ARG A 142 -10.12 -6.23 -7.32
CA ARG A 142 -11.32 -6.43 -8.14
C ARG A 142 -10.91 -6.89 -9.55
N GLN A 143 -11.07 -8.19 -9.80
CA GLN A 143 -10.91 -8.75 -11.12
C GLN A 143 -11.96 -8.14 -12.06
N PRO A 144 -11.60 -7.66 -13.27
CA PRO A 144 -12.58 -7.29 -14.27
C PRO A 144 -13.35 -8.56 -14.68
N LYS A 145 -14.61 -8.63 -14.23
CA LYS A 145 -15.66 -9.61 -14.54
C LYS A 145 -15.27 -10.66 -15.60
N ARG A 146 -14.91 -11.87 -15.16
CA ARG A 146 -15.28 -13.07 -15.93
C ARG A 146 -16.80 -13.07 -15.97
N LYS A 147 -17.39 -12.92 -17.16
CA LYS A 147 -18.85 -13.01 -17.36
C LYS A 147 -19.35 -14.28 -16.65
N GLY A 148 -20.15 -14.12 -15.59
CA GLY A 148 -21.03 -15.17 -15.08
C GLY A 148 -20.75 -15.77 -13.69
N LYS A 149 -19.71 -15.40 -12.93
CA LYS A 149 -19.55 -15.85 -11.52
C LYS A 149 -19.01 -14.72 -10.64
N LEU A 150 -19.77 -14.38 -9.59
CA LEU A 150 -19.52 -13.24 -8.68
C LEU A 150 -18.38 -13.48 -7.68
N LEU A 151 -17.86 -14.71 -7.61
CA LEU A 151 -16.73 -15.07 -6.77
C LEU A 151 -15.70 -15.83 -7.61
N PRO A 152 -14.39 -15.66 -7.35
CA PRO A 152 -13.40 -16.60 -7.84
C PRO A 152 -13.86 -18.00 -7.44
N GLU A 153 -13.94 -18.93 -8.39
CA GLU A 153 -14.04 -20.34 -8.02
C GLU A 153 -12.89 -20.62 -7.07
N ILE A 154 -13.23 -20.92 -5.82
CA ILE A 154 -12.29 -21.44 -4.83
C ILE A 154 -11.89 -22.79 -5.37
N ASP A 155 -10.88 -22.79 -6.24
CA ASP A 155 -10.33 -24.00 -6.79
C ASP A 155 -9.82 -24.80 -5.61
N LYS A 156 -10.37 -26.00 -5.42
CA LYS A 156 -10.06 -26.89 -4.30
C LYS A 156 -8.63 -27.41 -4.49
N GLY A 157 -7.63 -26.56 -4.24
CA GLY A 157 -6.22 -26.91 -4.39
C GLY A 157 -5.23 -25.74 -4.48
N GLY A 158 -5.69 -24.50 -4.69
CA GLY A 158 -4.80 -23.33 -4.85
C GLY A 158 -4.72 -22.42 -3.62
N GLY A 159 -3.55 -22.30 -2.99
CA GLY A 159 -3.33 -21.40 -1.83
C GLY A 159 -3.69 -19.91 -2.07
N GLY A 160 -3.75 -19.48 -3.32
CA GLY A 160 -4.08 -18.09 -3.69
C GLY A 160 -5.48 -17.63 -3.26
N SER A 161 -6.48 -18.53 -3.16
CA SER A 161 -7.81 -18.13 -2.68
C SER A 161 -7.81 -17.78 -1.20
N LYS A 162 -6.99 -18.46 -0.38
CA LYS A 162 -6.89 -18.19 1.05
C LYS A 162 -6.16 -16.87 1.29
N ASP A 163 -5.07 -16.64 0.57
CA ASP A 163 -4.28 -15.42 0.67
C ASP A 163 -5.10 -14.19 0.25
N LEU A 164 -5.89 -14.30 -0.82
CA LEU A 164 -6.83 -13.26 -1.25
C LEU A 164 -7.89 -12.96 -0.17
N CYS A 165 -8.52 -13.98 0.40
CA CYS A 165 -9.52 -13.80 1.45
C CYS A 165 -8.90 -13.14 2.69
N SER A 166 -7.73 -13.60 3.14
CA SER A 166 -7.01 -13.00 4.28
C SER A 166 -6.73 -11.53 4.02
N LEU A 167 -6.22 -11.21 2.83
CA LEU A 167 -5.91 -9.83 2.45
C LEU A 167 -7.15 -8.93 2.44
N ILE A 168 -8.27 -9.38 1.88
CA ILE A 168 -9.53 -8.62 1.87
C ILE A 168 -10.03 -8.37 3.31
N VAL A 169 -10.01 -9.41 4.14
CA VAL A 169 -10.45 -9.31 5.55
C VAL A 169 -9.57 -8.33 6.30
N ASP A 170 -8.25 -8.44 6.19
CA ASP A 170 -7.30 -7.56 6.89
C ASP A 170 -7.48 -6.10 6.45
N ILE A 171 -7.67 -5.83 5.16
CA ILE A 171 -7.97 -4.48 4.65
C ILE A 171 -9.30 -3.98 5.23
N ALA A 172 -10.35 -4.80 5.21
CA ALA A 172 -11.66 -4.40 5.73
C ALA A 172 -11.61 -4.04 7.22
N VAL A 173 -10.91 -4.84 8.04
CA VAL A 173 -10.70 -4.55 9.47
C VAL A 173 -9.96 -3.22 9.64
N SER A 174 -8.95 -2.96 8.83
CA SER A 174 -8.18 -1.71 8.85
C SER A 174 -9.02 -0.49 8.42
N LEU A 175 -9.90 -0.64 7.43
CA LEU A 175 -10.84 0.42 7.03
C LEU A 175 -11.85 0.74 8.14
N VAL A 176 -12.37 -0.28 8.83
CA VAL A 176 -13.27 -0.06 9.99
C VAL A 176 -12.54 0.69 11.11
N ARG A 177 -11.27 0.36 11.38
CA ARG A 177 -10.43 1.11 12.34
C ARG A 177 -10.23 2.57 11.93
N CYS A 178 -10.02 2.84 10.64
CA CYS A 178 -9.87 4.21 10.14
C CYS A 178 -11.18 5.01 10.29
N ALA A 179 -12.31 4.41 9.95
CA ALA A 179 -13.62 5.03 10.07
C ALA A 179 -13.97 5.35 11.53
N SER A 180 -13.72 4.43 12.46
CA SER A 180 -13.98 4.67 13.88
C SER A 180 -13.09 5.77 14.47
N ALA A 181 -11.83 5.86 14.05
CA ALA A 181 -10.95 6.95 14.44
C ALA A 181 -11.40 8.33 13.91
N GLY A 182 -12.06 8.36 12.75
CA GLY A 182 -12.70 9.57 12.21
C GLY A 182 -13.90 10.02 13.05
N LEU A 183 -14.77 9.08 13.41
CA LEU A 183 -15.94 9.36 14.25
C LEU A 183 -15.56 9.87 15.65
N ALA A 184 -14.52 9.29 16.26
CA ALA A 184 -14.00 9.75 17.55
C ALA A 184 -13.41 11.18 17.51
N LYS A 185 -13.00 11.67 16.33
CA LYS A 185 -12.56 13.06 16.13
C LYS A 185 -13.75 14.00 15.86
N GLU A 186 -14.81 13.51 15.20
CA GLU A 186 -16.02 14.29 14.91
C GLU A 186 -16.99 14.40 16.11
N ASP A 187 -16.90 13.53 17.12
CA ASP A 187 -17.63 13.72 18.40
C ASP A 187 -17.18 14.99 19.17
N GLY A 188 -16.10 15.66 18.73
CA GLY A 188 -15.70 17.00 19.17
C GLY A 188 -16.21 18.15 18.29
N ASP A 189 -16.67 17.89 17.06
CA ASP A 189 -17.14 18.90 16.09
C ASP A 189 -18.06 18.25 15.03
N PHE A 190 -19.36 18.52 15.13
CA PHE A 190 -20.39 17.98 14.23
C PHE A 190 -20.27 18.50 12.77
N LYS A 191 -19.92 17.62 11.80
CA LYS A 191 -20.28 17.57 10.35
C LYS A 191 -19.15 16.84 9.58
N LYS A 192 -19.32 15.70 8.90
CA LYS A 192 -20.26 15.38 7.79
C LYS A 192 -20.04 13.90 7.40
N ILE A 193 -21.05 13.05 7.51
CA ILE A 193 -20.96 11.63 7.08
C ILE A 193 -21.18 11.52 5.56
N GLY A 194 -20.09 11.28 4.83
CA GLY A 194 -20.09 10.96 3.40
C GLY A 194 -19.31 9.69 3.02
N GLY A 195 -18.51 9.11 3.93
CA GLY A 195 -17.62 7.98 3.61
C GLY A 195 -18.26 6.60 3.65
N LEU A 196 -19.20 6.34 4.58
CA LEU A 196 -19.77 4.99 4.76
C LEU A 196 -20.70 4.55 3.62
N ASN A 197 -21.39 5.47 2.94
CA ASN A 197 -22.38 5.11 1.92
C ASN A 197 -21.76 4.46 0.68
N ALA A 198 -20.48 4.69 0.38
CA ALA A 198 -19.82 4.06 -0.77
C ALA A 198 -19.50 2.58 -0.55
N ILE A 199 -19.40 2.12 0.71
CA ILE A 199 -19.23 0.69 1.05
C ILE A 199 -20.60 -0.02 1.06
N LEU A 200 -21.69 0.72 1.27
CA LEU A 200 -23.04 0.18 1.49
C LEU A 200 -23.92 0.06 0.24
N TYR A 201 -23.59 0.69 -0.90
CA TYR A 201 -24.40 0.61 -2.13
C TYR A 201 -23.88 -0.43 -3.14
N SER A 202 -23.98 -1.70 -2.73
CA SER A 202 -24.16 -2.83 -3.65
C SER A 202 -25.01 -3.84 -2.89
N GLU A 203 -26.31 -3.90 -3.16
CA GLU A 203 -27.31 -4.73 -2.46
C GLU A 203 -27.05 -6.25 -2.51
N HIS A 204 -25.88 -6.70 -3.00
CA HIS A 204 -25.46 -8.09 -3.00
C HIS A 204 -24.20 -8.40 -2.16
N ASP A 205 -23.59 -7.42 -1.47
CA ASP A 205 -22.35 -7.62 -0.68
C ASP A 205 -22.52 -7.46 0.85
N LEU A 206 -23.76 -7.36 1.34
CA LEU A 206 -24.05 -7.24 2.78
C LEU A 206 -23.72 -8.50 3.59
N SER A 207 -23.57 -9.68 2.95
CA SER A 207 -23.33 -10.93 3.70
C SER A 207 -21.91 -11.08 4.26
N ILE A 208 -20.94 -10.31 3.76
CA ILE A 208 -19.54 -10.43 4.19
C ILE A 208 -19.24 -9.47 5.35
N LEU A 209 -19.79 -8.25 5.34
CA LEU A 209 -19.55 -7.28 6.42
C LEU A 209 -20.43 -7.54 7.67
N VAL A 210 -21.67 -8.02 7.50
CA VAL A 210 -22.60 -8.28 8.62
C VAL A 210 -22.16 -9.47 9.49
N ARG A 211 -21.20 -10.28 9.05
CA ARG A 211 -20.67 -11.42 9.83
C ARG A 211 -19.40 -11.12 10.63
N VAL A 212 -18.82 -9.92 10.50
CA VAL A 212 -17.55 -9.56 11.16
C VAL A 212 -17.75 -8.62 12.36
N LEU A 213 -18.93 -8.00 12.51
CA LEU A 213 -19.26 -7.23 13.71
C LEU A 213 -19.82 -8.13 14.84
N PRO A 214 -19.31 -8.03 16.08
CA PRO A 214 -19.95 -8.65 17.23
C PRO A 214 -21.33 -8.00 17.49
N PRO A 215 -22.32 -8.77 17.99
CA PRO A 215 -23.72 -8.34 18.11
C PRO A 215 -24.00 -7.25 19.16
N SER A 216 -22.98 -6.60 19.72
CA SER A 216 -23.15 -5.54 20.72
C SER A 216 -23.33 -4.13 20.13
N LEU A 217 -23.43 -3.98 18.80
CA LEU A 217 -23.57 -2.68 18.11
C LEU A 217 -24.54 -2.74 16.90
N ALA A 218 -25.54 -3.62 16.93
CA ALA A 218 -26.64 -3.65 15.97
C ALA A 218 -27.93 -3.12 16.61
#